data_AF-A0A932G6G6-F1
#
_entry.id   AF-A0A932G6G6-F1
#
_cell.length_a   1.000
_cell.length_b   1.000
_cell.length_c   1.000
_cell.angle_alpha   90.00
_cell.angle_beta   90.00
_cell.angle_gamma   90.00
#
_symmetry.space_group_name_H-M   'P 1'
#
loop_
_entity.id
_entity.type
_entity.pdbx_description
1 polymer ?
#
loop_
_entity_poly.entity_id
_entity_poly.type
_entity_poly.pdbx_seq_one_letter_code
_entity_poly.pdbx_strand_id
1 'polypeptide(L)'
;MAHRLARLVLGFAVAFGGLALLDRPADACGGFFCSQTPVSQAGEHLLFAVEQDSQGNNVVTAHIQVQYEGAAQDFGWILPLPVEPSSLSVGTNSIFSILRSSTEPRFQLNWLEDHGECMGYDDVRWGWYGDDADGAAAPNAGGAEGEADVEVLSQGDVGPYESVVIRSLNGDGSDLIQWLEDHDYVVPDNSLAPIQSYVNAEYVFLALRLLKDSSVGDIQPIVVELLEDLPCIPLLLTAIAALPDMAIYAWVFGPNGVVSADDFLEVQVNMAAIDWFAPQWGGAGNYLAVATAAMNEAGGRGFVREYAGTTDPFRSSFFREGQFDLQRLRSTDDPAAFVNELLAQGFPRDATMQALLRRFIPMPEELVEEGVTEQQFYNCLECYAEHLGPFDPEAFTDALEEQIVRPLEDVQRIADTNPYVTRLFTTISPEEMTQDPIFSFSADVPDVSNLHVAEAEYLCGDGRDYSEAPIRLTLPDGRVRILYPGDEGYPDTGDYVWVDENGDGVNDNTGSAPANMPSLLRAIRHSQAGSSNEVLDNSVLIDEQLHGTAAPQTAAGGGCSLVSRSPREGLLAALLALALGAFLISRRR
;
A
#
# COMPACT_ATOMS: atom_id res chain seq x y z
N MET A 1 7.07 -82.44 -47.52
CA MET A 1 6.77 -82.64 -46.08
C MET A 1 6.28 -81.30 -45.55
N ALA A 2 5.19 -81.14 -44.80
CA ALA A 2 4.07 -82.04 -44.51
C ALA A 2 2.76 -81.20 -44.41
N HIS A 3 1.63 -81.81 -44.06
CA HIS A 3 0.28 -81.27 -44.24
C HIS A 3 -0.21 -80.18 -43.25
N ARG A 4 -1.00 -79.22 -43.80
CA ARG A 4 -2.35 -78.75 -43.37
C ARG A 4 -2.61 -78.10 -41.97
N LEU A 5 -3.58 -77.18 -42.03
CA LEU A 5 -4.69 -76.88 -41.09
C LEU A 5 -4.49 -76.01 -39.81
N ALA A 6 -5.34 -74.96 -39.77
CA ALA A 6 -6.31 -74.61 -38.71
C ALA A 6 -5.92 -74.09 -37.30
N ARG A 7 -6.34 -72.84 -37.04
CA ARG A 7 -7.12 -72.32 -35.88
C ARG A 7 -6.85 -72.85 -34.46
N LEU A 8 -6.25 -72.00 -33.62
CA LEU A 8 -6.57 -71.65 -32.21
C LEU A 8 -5.68 -70.42 -31.89
N VAL A 9 -6.15 -69.22 -31.50
CA VAL A 9 -7.07 -68.77 -30.43
C VAL A 9 -6.45 -68.87 -29.03
N LEU A 10 -5.54 -67.93 -28.74
CA LEU A 10 -5.14 -67.28 -27.47
C LEU A 10 -3.93 -66.38 -27.83
N GLY A 11 -3.70 -65.17 -27.32
CA GLY A 11 -4.49 -64.28 -26.46
C GLY A 11 -3.66 -63.01 -26.13
N PHE A 12 -4.28 -62.02 -25.48
CA PHE A 12 -3.68 -60.77 -24.94
C PHE A 12 -3.29 -59.61 -25.89
N ALA A 13 -3.56 -58.39 -25.40
CA ALA A 13 -2.98 -57.08 -25.72
C ALA A 13 -2.83 -56.65 -27.20
N VAL A 14 -3.90 -56.10 -27.77
CA VAL A 14 -3.78 -54.97 -28.73
C VAL A 14 -3.99 -53.69 -27.93
N ALA A 15 -2.97 -52.85 -27.83
CA ALA A 15 -3.08 -51.49 -27.31
C ALA A 15 -2.90 -50.49 -28.46
N PHE A 16 -3.88 -49.60 -28.64
CA PHE A 16 -3.91 -48.64 -29.73
C PHE A 16 -3.01 -47.45 -29.37
N GLY A 17 -1.77 -47.43 -29.88
CA GLY A 17 -0.85 -46.30 -29.77
C GLY A 17 -1.26 -45.13 -30.68
N GLY A 18 -2.47 -44.61 -30.51
CA GLY A 18 -2.94 -43.44 -31.24
C GLY A 18 -2.27 -42.17 -30.72
N LEU A 19 -1.73 -41.35 -31.63
CA LEU A 19 -1.30 -40.00 -31.29
C LEU A 19 -2.54 -39.15 -30.98
N ALA A 20 -2.88 -39.03 -29.70
CA ALA A 20 -3.69 -37.93 -29.22
C ALA A 20 -2.78 -36.70 -29.12
N LEU A 21 -2.83 -35.83 -30.13
CA LEU A 21 -2.49 -34.43 -29.94
C LEU A 21 -3.59 -33.85 -29.04
N LEU A 22 -3.31 -33.82 -27.74
CA LEU A 22 -4.07 -33.03 -26.80
C LEU A 22 -3.44 -31.64 -26.81
N ASP A 23 -4.12 -30.70 -27.45
CA ASP A 23 -3.80 -29.28 -27.30
C ASP A 23 -3.94 -28.95 -25.81
N ARG A 24 -2.81 -28.61 -25.18
CA ARG A 24 -2.81 -28.00 -23.86
C ARG A 24 -3.16 -26.52 -24.06
N PRO A 25 -4.26 -26.01 -23.50
CA PRO A 25 -4.41 -24.56 -23.39
C PRO A 25 -3.22 -24.06 -22.57
N ALA A 26 -2.43 -23.19 -23.16
CA ALA A 26 -1.38 -22.47 -22.46
C ALA A 26 -2.00 -21.13 -22.03
N ASP A 27 -2.58 -21.09 -20.83
CA ASP A 27 -3.07 -19.86 -20.22
C ASP A 27 -1.89 -18.95 -19.88
N ALA A 28 -1.43 -18.23 -20.89
CA ALA A 28 -0.54 -17.10 -20.74
C ALA A 28 -1.37 -15.92 -20.25
N CYS A 29 -1.35 -15.66 -18.94
CA CYS A 29 -1.94 -14.48 -18.31
C CYS A 29 -1.20 -13.17 -18.66
N GLY A 30 -1.14 -12.85 -19.95
CA GLY A 30 -0.89 -11.50 -20.49
C GLY A 30 -2.22 -10.80 -20.80
N GLY A 31 -3.21 -10.99 -19.93
CA GLY A 31 -4.61 -10.59 -20.11
C GLY A 31 -5.01 -9.41 -19.22
N PHE A 32 -6.17 -8.83 -19.51
CA PHE A 32 -6.65 -7.61 -18.89
C PHE A 32 -7.67 -7.98 -17.79
N PHE A 33 -7.23 -7.87 -16.53
CA PHE A 33 -7.95 -8.20 -15.29
C PHE A 33 -8.13 -9.72 -14.98
N CYS A 34 -8.17 -10.04 -13.67
CA CYS A 34 -8.38 -11.38 -13.11
C CYS A 34 -9.56 -11.38 -12.11
N SER A 35 -10.03 -12.57 -11.72
CA SER A 35 -11.36 -12.78 -11.11
C SER A 35 -11.42 -12.80 -9.57
N GLN A 36 -12.64 -12.88 -9.04
CA GLN A 36 -13.04 -12.41 -7.71
C GLN A 36 -12.92 -13.40 -6.53
N THR A 37 -12.78 -12.80 -5.34
CA THR A 37 -12.95 -13.39 -3.99
C THR A 37 -13.94 -12.57 -3.14
N PRO A 38 -14.26 -12.97 -1.88
CA PRO A 38 -15.30 -12.31 -1.06
C PRO A 38 -15.06 -10.81 -0.75
N VAL A 39 -16.14 -10.14 -0.31
CA VAL A 39 -16.09 -8.70 0.03
C VAL A 39 -15.03 -8.39 1.07
N SER A 40 -14.13 -7.47 0.72
CA SER A 40 -12.97 -7.10 1.52
C SER A 40 -12.44 -5.74 1.06
N GLN A 41 -12.06 -4.87 2.00
CA GLN A 41 -11.28 -3.67 1.68
C GLN A 41 -9.78 -4.03 1.73
N ALA A 42 -9.17 -4.20 0.55
CA ALA A 42 -7.76 -4.60 0.42
C ALA A 42 -6.76 -3.46 0.66
N GLY A 43 -7.23 -2.20 0.57
CA GLY A 43 -6.42 -1.01 0.81
C GLY A 43 -7.15 0.28 0.40
N GLU A 44 -6.52 1.41 0.69
CA GLU A 44 -7.07 2.75 0.45
C GLU A 44 -6.00 3.70 -0.10
N HIS A 45 -6.37 4.52 -1.09
CA HIS A 45 -5.55 5.62 -1.60
C HIS A 45 -6.31 6.94 -1.46
N LEU A 46 -5.68 7.95 -0.84
CA LEU A 46 -6.27 9.27 -0.61
C LEU A 46 -5.36 10.37 -1.16
N LEU A 47 -5.93 11.33 -1.90
CA LEU A 47 -5.30 12.62 -2.16
C LEU A 47 -6.06 13.70 -1.39
N PHE A 48 -5.33 14.53 -0.67
CA PHE A 48 -5.86 15.72 -0.01
C PHE A 48 -5.17 16.97 -0.58
N ALA A 49 -5.95 18.02 -0.83
CA ALA A 49 -5.45 19.37 -1.03
C ALA A 49 -6.15 20.31 -0.04
N VAL A 50 -5.42 21.28 0.51
CA VAL A 50 -6.00 22.33 1.36
C VAL A 50 -5.77 23.67 0.70
N GLU A 51 -6.82 24.19 0.06
CA GLU A 51 -6.82 25.44 -0.69
C GLU A 51 -7.74 26.46 -0.02
N GLN A 52 -7.77 27.71 -0.51
CA GLN A 52 -8.64 28.76 0.02
C GLN A 52 -9.74 29.14 -0.96
N ASP A 53 -10.97 29.24 -0.47
CA ASP A 53 -12.12 29.66 -1.25
C ASP A 53 -12.07 31.16 -1.62
N SER A 54 -13.02 31.60 -2.45
CA SER A 54 -13.16 33.01 -2.86
C SER A 54 -13.44 34.01 -1.72
N GLN A 55 -13.68 33.52 -0.49
CA GLN A 55 -13.99 34.30 0.71
C GLN A 55 -12.82 34.32 1.72
N GLY A 56 -11.83 33.43 1.55
CA GLY A 56 -10.67 33.28 2.43
C GLY A 56 -10.82 32.19 3.50
N ASN A 57 -11.82 31.31 3.37
CA ASN A 57 -11.95 30.10 4.19
C ASN A 57 -11.05 29.00 3.63
N ASN A 58 -10.56 28.09 4.47
CA ASN A 58 -9.89 26.87 4.02
C ASN A 58 -10.94 25.86 3.52
N VAL A 59 -10.57 25.08 2.49
CA VAL A 59 -11.36 23.98 1.94
C VAL A 59 -10.43 22.79 1.76
N VAL A 60 -10.84 21.63 2.28
CA VAL A 60 -10.20 20.34 2.05
C VAL A 60 -10.87 19.68 0.85
N THR A 61 -10.16 19.58 -0.27
CA THR A 61 -10.53 18.71 -1.39
C THR A 61 -9.94 17.33 -1.12
N ALA A 62 -10.79 16.30 -0.96
CA ALA A 62 -10.37 14.92 -0.73
C ALA A 62 -10.82 14.02 -1.88
N HIS A 63 -9.86 13.40 -2.57
CA HIS A 63 -10.09 12.31 -3.53
C HIS A 63 -9.81 10.98 -2.82
N ILE A 64 -10.79 10.07 -2.77
CA ILE A 64 -10.72 8.84 -1.99
C ILE A 64 -11.00 7.64 -2.89
N GLN A 65 -10.06 6.71 -2.99
CA GLN A 65 -10.16 5.47 -3.76
C GLN A 65 -10.06 4.27 -2.82
N VAL A 66 -11.17 3.56 -2.63
CA VAL A 66 -11.23 2.27 -1.95
C VAL A 66 -10.93 1.12 -2.92
N GLN A 67 -10.27 0.08 -2.43
CA GLN A 67 -10.10 -1.19 -3.16
C GLN A 67 -11.12 -2.21 -2.64
N TYR A 68 -12.12 -2.54 -3.46
CA TYR A 68 -13.23 -3.43 -3.10
C TYR A 68 -13.15 -4.75 -3.89
N GLU A 69 -13.07 -5.87 -3.18
CA GLU A 69 -13.37 -7.21 -3.73
C GLU A 69 -14.86 -7.57 -3.50
N GLY A 70 -15.35 -8.64 -4.13
CA GLY A 70 -16.75 -9.10 -4.01
C GLY A 70 -17.67 -8.66 -5.16
N ALA A 71 -19.00 -8.78 -4.98
CA ALA A 71 -19.97 -8.54 -6.05
C ALA A 71 -20.50 -7.10 -6.09
N ALA A 72 -20.85 -6.61 -7.28
CA ALA A 72 -21.29 -5.22 -7.48
C ALA A 72 -22.64 -4.91 -6.81
N GLN A 73 -23.56 -5.87 -6.82
CA GLN A 73 -24.89 -5.75 -6.22
C GLN A 73 -24.85 -5.64 -4.68
N ASP A 74 -23.75 -6.09 -4.06
CA ASP A 74 -23.54 -6.11 -2.61
C ASP A 74 -22.72 -4.88 -2.15
N PHE A 75 -22.34 -3.98 -3.08
CA PHE A 75 -21.54 -2.79 -2.79
C PHE A 75 -22.38 -1.71 -2.10
N GLY A 76 -22.07 -1.46 -0.83
CA GLY A 76 -22.44 -0.24 -0.11
C GLY A 76 -21.18 0.37 0.51
N TRP A 77 -20.95 1.66 0.30
CA TRP A 77 -19.86 2.41 0.93
C TRP A 77 -20.44 3.59 1.72
N ILE A 78 -20.09 3.65 3.00
CA ILE A 78 -20.56 4.68 3.94
C ILE A 78 -19.34 5.47 4.40
N LEU A 79 -19.25 6.74 3.99
CA LEU A 79 -18.17 7.65 4.33
C LEU A 79 -18.69 8.72 5.31
N PRO A 80 -18.12 8.84 6.53
CA PRO A 80 -18.53 9.87 7.48
C PRO A 80 -17.77 11.16 7.15
N LEU A 81 -18.48 12.29 7.13
CA LEU A 81 -17.93 13.60 6.80
C LEU A 81 -18.20 14.58 7.95
N PRO A 82 -17.23 15.39 8.39
CA PRO A 82 -17.41 16.32 9.52
C PRO A 82 -18.45 17.39 9.22
N VAL A 83 -18.59 17.78 7.95
CA VAL A 83 -19.56 18.73 7.43
C VAL A 83 -20.23 18.19 6.16
N GLU A 84 -21.36 18.79 5.80
CA GLU A 84 -22.00 18.57 4.50
C GLU A 84 -21.05 19.04 3.37
N PRO A 85 -20.75 18.20 2.36
CA PRO A 85 -19.79 18.54 1.33
C PRO A 85 -20.33 19.65 0.41
N SER A 86 -19.51 20.66 0.15
CA SER A 86 -19.84 21.79 -0.72
C SER A 86 -19.88 21.42 -2.21
N SER A 87 -19.16 20.36 -2.58
CA SER A 87 -19.31 19.64 -3.84
C SER A 87 -19.03 18.15 -3.65
N LEU A 88 -19.64 17.33 -4.50
CA LEU A 88 -19.45 15.88 -4.58
C LEU A 88 -19.33 15.51 -6.07
N SER A 89 -18.27 14.80 -6.44
CA SER A 89 -18.03 14.35 -7.82
C SER A 89 -17.18 13.06 -7.84
N VAL A 90 -16.82 12.58 -9.03
CA VAL A 90 -15.92 11.44 -9.22
C VAL A 90 -14.53 11.89 -9.68
N GLY A 91 -13.52 11.09 -9.35
CA GLY A 91 -12.17 11.18 -9.88
C GLY A 91 -11.91 10.11 -10.95
N THR A 92 -10.67 10.02 -11.43
CA THR A 92 -10.20 8.90 -12.27
C THR A 92 -9.15 8.08 -11.52
N ASN A 93 -9.23 6.75 -11.64
CA ASN A 93 -8.29 5.81 -11.04
C ASN A 93 -6.82 6.07 -11.46
N SER A 94 -6.61 6.66 -12.65
CA SER A 94 -5.29 6.93 -13.22
C SER A 94 -4.42 7.92 -12.43
N ILE A 95 -5.00 8.83 -11.62
CA ILE A 95 -4.21 9.76 -10.79
C ILE A 95 -3.35 9.00 -9.77
N PHE A 96 -3.90 7.96 -9.15
CA PHE A 96 -3.20 7.22 -8.09
C PHE A 96 -2.04 6.38 -8.64
N SER A 97 -2.12 5.93 -9.89
CA SER A 97 -0.98 5.30 -10.58
C SER A 97 0.17 6.30 -10.83
N ILE A 98 -0.14 7.54 -11.19
CA ILE A 98 0.86 8.60 -11.41
C ILE A 98 1.46 9.08 -10.08
N LEU A 99 0.62 9.29 -9.06
CA LEU A 99 1.04 9.60 -7.68
C LEU A 99 1.98 8.51 -7.15
N ARG A 100 1.57 7.24 -7.18
CA ARG A 100 2.37 6.11 -6.70
C ARG A 100 3.70 6.01 -7.41
N SER A 101 3.69 5.86 -8.73
CA SER A 101 4.92 5.67 -9.52
C SER A 101 5.92 6.82 -9.39
N SER A 102 5.47 8.04 -9.09
CA SER A 102 6.36 9.20 -8.89
C SER A 102 6.97 9.28 -7.48
N THR A 103 6.32 8.70 -6.46
CA THR A 103 6.64 8.95 -5.04
C THR A 103 6.87 7.70 -4.20
N GLU A 104 6.69 6.50 -4.75
CA GLU A 104 6.95 5.26 -4.03
C GLU A 104 8.43 5.08 -3.72
N PRO A 105 8.78 4.46 -2.57
CA PRO A 105 10.16 4.10 -2.24
C PRO A 105 10.81 3.28 -3.35
N ARG A 106 11.98 3.74 -3.79
CA ARG A 106 12.82 3.12 -4.82
C ARG A 106 14.18 2.87 -4.20
N PHE A 107 14.61 1.62 -4.25
CA PHE A 107 15.88 1.20 -3.68
C PHE A 107 16.89 0.98 -4.79
N GLN A 108 18.14 1.42 -4.54
CA GLN A 108 19.23 1.30 -5.48
C GLN A 108 20.50 0.89 -4.74
N LEU A 109 21.01 -0.30 -5.07
CA LEU A 109 22.33 -0.76 -4.65
C LEU A 109 23.40 -0.33 -5.66
N ASN A 110 24.32 0.54 -5.24
CA ASN A 110 25.49 0.93 -6.02
C ASN A 110 26.70 0.07 -5.60
N TRP A 111 27.34 -0.61 -6.57
CA TRP A 111 28.63 -1.25 -6.33
C TRP A 111 29.77 -0.26 -6.59
N LEU A 112 30.70 -0.14 -5.63
CA LEU A 112 31.90 0.67 -5.74
C LEU A 112 33.02 -0.13 -6.44
N GLU A 113 33.92 0.55 -7.18
CA GLU A 113 35.02 -0.11 -7.91
C GLU A 113 35.99 -0.83 -6.95
N ASP A 114 36.41 -2.05 -7.31
CA ASP A 114 37.16 -2.95 -6.44
C ASP A 114 38.49 -2.40 -5.92
N HIS A 115 38.74 -2.64 -4.63
CA HIS A 115 40.08 -2.55 -4.03
C HIS A 115 40.84 -3.89 -4.08
N GLY A 116 40.88 -4.54 -5.26
CA GLY A 116 41.65 -5.76 -5.53
C GLY A 116 41.61 -6.23 -7.00
N GLU A 117 42.60 -7.04 -7.43
CA GLU A 117 42.55 -7.73 -8.73
C GLU A 117 41.85 -9.09 -8.58
N CYS A 118 40.55 -9.15 -8.87
CA CYS A 118 39.73 -10.36 -8.82
C CYS A 118 39.68 -11.11 -10.18
N MET A 119 39.34 -12.41 -10.19
CA MET A 119 39.23 -13.25 -11.41
C MET A 119 37.81 -13.85 -11.57
N GLY A 120 37.43 -14.34 -12.77
CA GLY A 120 36.04 -14.82 -13.04
C GLY A 120 35.80 -15.59 -14.36
N TYR A 121 34.51 -15.71 -14.76
CA TYR A 121 33.87 -16.61 -15.78
C TYR A 121 33.58 -18.06 -15.30
N ASP A 122 32.56 -18.84 -15.77
CA ASP A 122 31.69 -18.77 -16.99
C ASP A 122 30.28 -19.46 -16.82
N ASP A 123 29.35 -19.38 -17.82
CA ASP A 123 27.88 -19.73 -17.77
C ASP A 123 27.42 -21.11 -18.34
N VAL A 124 26.37 -21.79 -17.78
CA VAL A 124 25.43 -22.73 -18.50
C VAL A 124 24.11 -23.22 -17.76
N ARG A 125 22.94 -22.61 -18.07
CA ARG A 125 21.63 -23.16 -18.62
C ARG A 125 20.80 -24.43 -18.15
N TRP A 126 19.49 -24.19 -17.85
CA TRP A 126 18.18 -24.94 -18.10
C TRP A 126 17.64 -26.17 -17.26
N GLY A 127 16.36 -26.11 -16.78
CA GLY A 127 15.49 -27.21 -16.21
C GLY A 127 14.04 -26.77 -15.76
N TRP A 128 13.01 -27.64 -15.57
CA TRP A 128 11.55 -27.26 -15.34
C TRP A 128 10.55 -28.39 -14.82
N TYR A 129 9.32 -28.03 -14.31
CA TYR A 129 8.09 -28.76 -13.77
C TYR A 129 8.04 -29.14 -12.24
N GLY A 130 6.91 -29.13 -11.47
CA GLY A 130 5.47 -28.68 -11.63
C GLY A 130 4.41 -29.31 -10.63
N ASP A 131 3.18 -28.73 -10.52
CA ASP A 131 1.83 -29.30 -10.08
C ASP A 131 1.59 -29.58 -8.53
N ASP A 132 0.46 -29.51 -7.73
CA ASP A 132 -0.99 -29.04 -7.62
C ASP A 132 -1.50 -29.23 -6.10
N ALA A 133 -2.67 -28.85 -5.44
CA ALA A 133 -3.72 -27.77 -5.41
C ALA A 133 -4.83 -27.92 -4.23
N ASP A 134 -5.54 -26.83 -3.79
CA ASP A 134 -6.89 -26.62 -3.09
C ASP A 134 -7.36 -27.20 -1.68
N GLY A 135 -8.40 -26.73 -0.90
CA GLY A 135 -9.33 -25.53 -0.87
C GLY A 135 -10.67 -25.61 0.03
N ALA A 136 -11.32 -24.45 0.40
CA ALA A 136 -12.77 -24.16 0.84
C ALA A 136 -13.41 -24.72 2.19
N ALA A 137 -14.59 -24.36 2.81
CA ALA A 137 -15.62 -23.23 2.96
C ALA A 137 -16.82 -23.67 3.94
N ALA A 138 -17.87 -22.97 4.50
CA ALA A 138 -18.32 -21.56 4.80
C ALA A 138 -19.40 -21.36 6.00
N PRO A 139 -20.72 -20.93 5.92
CA PRO A 139 -21.35 -19.87 6.83
C PRO A 139 -22.83 -20.00 7.45
N ASN A 140 -23.39 -18.91 8.08
CA ASN A 140 -24.84 -18.46 8.36
C ASN A 140 -25.62 -18.77 9.70
N ALA A 141 -26.63 -17.98 10.23
CA ALA A 141 -27.13 -16.55 10.08
C ALA A 141 -28.34 -16.12 11.03
N GLY A 142 -28.53 -14.79 11.32
CA GLY A 142 -29.81 -13.99 11.20
C GLY A 142 -30.76 -13.53 12.39
N GLY A 143 -31.18 -12.24 12.43
CA GLY A 143 -32.62 -11.81 12.57
C GLY A 143 -33.15 -10.63 13.48
N ALA A 144 -33.84 -9.63 12.87
CA ALA A 144 -35.04 -8.83 13.30
C ALA A 144 -34.97 -7.30 13.70
N GLU A 145 -36.03 -6.53 13.32
CA GLU A 145 -36.11 -5.05 13.06
C GLU A 145 -36.93 -4.17 14.07
N GLY A 146 -36.93 -2.82 13.91
CA GLY A 146 -38.01 -1.91 14.37
C GLY A 146 -37.81 -0.37 14.18
N GLU A 147 -38.65 0.27 13.33
CA GLU A 147 -38.66 1.68 12.78
C GLU A 147 -38.05 2.86 13.59
N ALA A 148 -37.34 3.77 12.87
CA ALA A 148 -36.71 5.01 13.36
C ALA A 148 -36.70 6.18 12.33
N ASP A 149 -36.34 7.41 12.75
CA ASP A 149 -36.43 8.68 11.97
C ASP A 149 -35.04 9.25 11.56
N VAL A 150 -34.79 9.45 10.25
CA VAL A 150 -33.55 10.02 9.68
C VAL A 150 -33.83 11.18 8.71
N GLU A 151 -32.94 12.20 8.67
CA GLU A 151 -33.00 13.30 7.69
C GLU A 151 -32.06 13.05 6.49
N VAL A 152 -32.62 13.17 5.29
CA VAL A 152 -31.87 13.19 4.02
C VAL A 152 -31.58 14.65 3.64
N LEU A 153 -30.30 15.00 3.55
CA LEU A 153 -29.83 16.34 3.19
C LEU A 153 -29.75 16.51 1.67
N SER A 154 -29.23 15.51 0.96
CA SER A 154 -29.17 15.47 -0.51
C SER A 154 -29.23 14.05 -1.06
N GLN A 155 -29.77 13.88 -2.27
CA GLN A 155 -29.74 12.61 -3.04
C GLN A 155 -29.52 12.92 -4.53
N GLY A 156 -28.72 12.09 -5.21
CA GLY A 156 -28.51 12.17 -6.66
C GLY A 156 -27.50 11.16 -7.19
N ASP A 157 -27.38 11.06 -8.51
CA ASP A 157 -26.42 10.18 -9.18
C ASP A 157 -25.06 10.89 -9.35
N VAL A 158 -23.96 10.21 -9.04
CA VAL A 158 -22.59 10.72 -9.16
C VAL A 158 -21.70 9.64 -9.79
N GLY A 159 -21.37 9.80 -11.08
CA GLY A 159 -20.61 8.81 -11.84
C GLY A 159 -21.31 7.45 -11.93
N PRO A 160 -20.74 6.36 -11.38
CA PRO A 160 -21.35 5.03 -11.32
C PRO A 160 -22.21 4.81 -10.05
N TYR A 161 -22.37 5.83 -9.19
CA TYR A 161 -23.03 5.70 -7.88
C TYR A 161 -24.39 6.39 -7.83
N GLU A 162 -25.34 5.76 -7.15
CA GLU A 162 -26.39 6.49 -6.42
C GLU A 162 -25.77 7.02 -5.11
N SER A 163 -25.99 8.29 -4.80
CA SER A 163 -25.45 8.95 -3.60
C SER A 163 -26.55 9.57 -2.75
N VAL A 164 -26.41 9.43 -1.43
CA VAL A 164 -27.30 10.06 -0.43
C VAL A 164 -26.46 10.61 0.72
N VAL A 165 -26.67 11.87 1.09
CA VAL A 165 -26.09 12.45 2.31
C VAL A 165 -27.16 12.52 3.38
N ILE A 166 -26.91 11.90 4.53
CA ILE A 166 -27.87 11.71 5.62
C ILE A 166 -27.31 12.15 6.98
N ARG A 167 -28.18 12.51 7.92
CA ARG A 167 -27.84 12.86 9.31
C ARG A 167 -28.85 12.27 10.29
N SER A 168 -28.38 11.76 11.44
CA SER A 168 -29.25 11.40 12.57
C SER A 168 -29.81 12.66 13.23
N LEU A 169 -31.14 12.77 13.30
CA LEU A 169 -31.83 13.91 13.93
C LEU A 169 -31.81 13.84 15.47
N ASN A 170 -31.69 12.63 16.02
CA ASN A 170 -31.89 12.37 17.44
C ASN A 170 -30.58 12.23 18.24
N GLY A 171 -29.44 12.11 17.54
CA GLY A 171 -28.15 11.78 18.15
C GLY A 171 -27.98 10.28 18.46
N ASP A 172 -28.86 9.42 17.92
CA ASP A 172 -28.74 7.96 18.01
C ASP A 172 -28.20 7.38 16.69
N GLY A 173 -27.31 6.41 16.80
CA GLY A 173 -26.73 5.66 15.68
C GLY A 173 -27.60 4.48 15.21
N SER A 174 -28.54 3.99 16.02
CA SER A 174 -29.47 2.95 15.57
C SER A 174 -30.37 3.44 14.43
N ASP A 175 -30.80 4.70 14.51
CA ASP A 175 -31.66 5.34 13.52
C ASP A 175 -30.99 5.32 12.12
N LEU A 176 -29.68 5.55 12.09
CA LEU A 176 -28.87 5.54 10.88
C LEU A 176 -28.69 4.13 10.32
N ILE A 177 -28.38 3.15 11.17
CA ILE A 177 -28.24 1.74 10.75
C ILE A 177 -29.53 1.25 10.13
N GLN A 178 -30.67 1.50 10.77
CA GLN A 178 -31.94 1.07 10.22
C GLN A 178 -32.24 1.76 8.87
N TRP A 179 -32.02 3.07 8.76
CA TRP A 179 -32.26 3.74 7.47
C TRP A 179 -31.43 3.11 6.34
N LEU A 180 -30.18 2.71 6.62
CA LEU A 180 -29.32 2.00 5.69
C LEU A 180 -29.90 0.61 5.33
N GLU A 181 -30.27 -0.19 6.33
CA GLU A 181 -30.91 -1.51 6.12
C GLU A 181 -32.22 -1.42 5.31
N ASP A 182 -33.07 -0.43 5.61
CA ASP A 182 -34.35 -0.15 4.92
C ASP A 182 -34.15 0.29 3.45
N HIS A 183 -32.93 0.67 3.04
CA HIS A 183 -32.55 1.08 1.67
C HIS A 183 -31.59 0.08 0.99
N ASP A 184 -31.62 -1.19 1.40
CA ASP A 184 -30.81 -2.30 0.86
C ASP A 184 -29.29 -2.17 1.07
N TYR A 185 -28.80 -1.33 1.99
CA TYR A 185 -27.37 -1.29 2.33
C TYR A 185 -26.99 -2.43 3.29
N VAL A 186 -25.88 -3.12 2.99
CA VAL A 186 -25.35 -4.18 3.86
C VAL A 186 -24.57 -3.55 5.02
N VAL A 187 -25.18 -3.53 6.21
CA VAL A 187 -24.55 -3.02 7.45
C VAL A 187 -24.17 -4.19 8.37
N PRO A 188 -22.87 -4.40 8.68
CA PRO A 188 -22.45 -5.44 9.63
C PRO A 188 -22.81 -5.15 11.10
N ASP A 189 -23.11 -6.18 11.89
CA ASP A 189 -23.50 -6.11 13.31
C ASP A 189 -22.60 -5.22 14.20
N ASN A 190 -21.31 -5.08 13.87
CA ASN A 190 -20.32 -4.29 14.61
C ASN A 190 -20.36 -2.78 14.31
N SER A 191 -21.18 -2.32 13.36
CA SER A 191 -21.17 -0.94 12.86
C SER A 191 -21.64 0.12 13.86
N LEU A 192 -22.44 -0.25 14.87
CA LEU A 192 -23.10 0.71 15.76
C LEU A 192 -22.12 1.55 16.59
N ALA A 193 -21.01 0.98 17.06
CA ALA A 193 -20.06 1.74 17.88
C ALA A 193 -19.25 2.78 17.07
N PRO A 194 -18.72 2.46 15.88
CA PRO A 194 -18.24 3.45 14.92
C PRO A 194 -19.27 4.52 14.55
N ILE A 195 -20.47 4.13 14.11
CA ILE A 195 -21.52 5.07 13.67
C ILE A 195 -21.90 6.03 14.80
N GLN A 196 -22.14 5.52 16.01
CA GLN A 196 -22.46 6.34 17.18
C GLN A 196 -21.32 7.32 17.53
N SER A 197 -20.06 6.96 17.28
CA SER A 197 -18.91 7.85 17.54
C SER A 197 -18.95 9.09 16.63
N TYR A 198 -19.29 8.91 15.35
CA TYR A 198 -19.49 10.02 14.40
C TYR A 198 -20.80 10.80 14.65
N VAL A 199 -21.90 10.12 14.98
CA VAL A 199 -23.16 10.79 15.36
C VAL A 199 -22.97 11.67 16.61
N ASN A 200 -22.19 11.21 17.59
CA ASN A 200 -21.81 12.00 18.78
C ASN A 200 -20.93 13.23 18.44
N ALA A 201 -20.30 13.25 17.28
CA ALA A 201 -19.48 14.35 16.76
C ALA A 201 -20.23 15.28 15.79
N GLU A 202 -21.56 15.08 15.61
CA GLU A 202 -22.45 15.84 14.72
C GLU A 202 -22.17 15.70 13.20
N TYR A 203 -21.38 14.69 12.81
CA TYR A 203 -21.02 14.37 11.42
C TYR A 203 -22.26 14.04 10.55
N VAL A 204 -22.11 14.19 9.23
CA VAL A 204 -23.01 13.60 8.23
C VAL A 204 -22.42 12.31 7.67
N PHE A 205 -23.24 11.51 7.00
CA PHE A 205 -22.79 10.29 6.33
C PHE A 205 -23.16 10.37 4.86
N LEU A 206 -22.17 10.17 3.99
CA LEU A 206 -22.35 9.95 2.56
C LEU A 206 -22.48 8.43 2.34
N ALA A 207 -23.69 7.99 2.00
CA ALA A 207 -23.99 6.62 1.59
C ALA A 207 -23.94 6.52 0.06
N LEU A 208 -23.21 5.53 -0.45
CA LEU A 208 -22.96 5.29 -1.87
C LEU A 208 -23.27 3.84 -2.22
N ARG A 209 -24.02 3.63 -3.31
CA ARG A 209 -24.34 2.32 -3.88
C ARG A 209 -24.07 2.33 -5.38
N LEU A 210 -23.57 1.24 -5.95
CA LEU A 210 -23.41 1.15 -7.40
C LEU A 210 -24.77 1.20 -8.11
N LEU A 211 -24.83 1.92 -9.23
CA LEU A 211 -25.99 1.91 -10.11
C LEU A 211 -26.24 0.51 -10.66
N LYS A 212 -27.50 0.17 -10.89
CA LYS A 212 -27.97 -1.20 -11.16
C LYS A 212 -27.24 -1.94 -12.29
N ASP A 213 -26.79 -1.21 -13.31
CA ASP A 213 -26.14 -1.77 -14.50
C ASP A 213 -24.60 -1.60 -14.46
N SER A 214 -24.02 -1.21 -13.31
CA SER A 214 -22.57 -1.02 -13.09
C SER A 214 -21.89 -2.25 -12.47
N SER A 215 -20.59 -2.41 -12.75
CA SER A 215 -19.73 -3.48 -12.23
C SER A 215 -18.75 -2.98 -11.17
N VAL A 216 -18.09 -3.89 -10.44
CA VAL A 216 -17.00 -3.54 -9.49
C VAL A 216 -15.81 -2.89 -10.21
N GLY A 217 -15.56 -3.20 -11.49
CA GLY A 217 -14.56 -2.49 -12.27
C GLY A 217 -14.91 -1.03 -12.53
N ASP A 218 -16.19 -0.67 -12.45
CA ASP A 218 -16.66 0.67 -12.78
C ASP A 218 -16.43 1.65 -11.60
N ILE A 219 -15.98 1.15 -10.44
CA ILE A 219 -15.64 1.93 -9.24
C ILE A 219 -14.63 3.04 -9.58
N GLN A 220 -14.96 4.25 -9.14
CA GLN A 220 -14.19 5.47 -9.32
C GLN A 220 -13.83 6.05 -7.95
N PRO A 221 -12.72 6.80 -7.83
CA PRO A 221 -12.49 7.61 -6.65
C PRO A 221 -13.64 8.60 -6.46
N ILE A 222 -14.07 8.83 -5.22
CA ILE A 222 -15.00 9.91 -4.89
C ILE A 222 -14.20 11.16 -4.57
N VAL A 223 -14.71 12.33 -4.97
CA VAL A 223 -14.14 13.64 -4.65
C VAL A 223 -15.15 14.44 -3.85
N VAL A 224 -14.74 14.94 -2.68
CA VAL A 224 -15.53 15.85 -1.83
C VAL A 224 -14.75 17.11 -1.51
N GLU A 225 -15.44 18.25 -1.48
CA GLU A 225 -14.91 19.53 -0.99
C GLU A 225 -15.56 19.89 0.35
N LEU A 226 -14.79 19.82 1.43
CA LEU A 226 -15.23 20.07 2.81
C LEU A 226 -14.75 21.46 3.28
N LEU A 227 -15.62 22.23 3.92
CA LEU A 227 -15.28 23.53 4.50
C LEU A 227 -14.55 23.35 5.84
N GLU A 228 -13.32 22.84 5.76
CA GLU A 228 -12.50 22.37 6.89
C GLU A 228 -11.08 22.96 6.85
N ASP A 229 -10.44 23.03 8.02
CA ASP A 229 -9.07 23.55 8.15
C ASP A 229 -7.99 22.50 7.85
N LEU A 230 -8.24 21.20 8.13
CA LEU A 230 -7.25 20.12 8.09
C LEU A 230 -7.83 18.82 7.51
N PRO A 231 -7.09 18.04 6.71
CA PRO A 231 -7.53 16.74 6.21
C PRO A 231 -7.52 15.66 7.31
N CYS A 232 -8.45 14.72 7.20
CA CYS A 232 -8.70 13.62 8.15
C CYS A 232 -8.99 12.32 7.39
N ILE A 233 -8.56 11.17 7.92
CA ILE A 233 -8.90 9.84 7.37
C ILE A 233 -9.88 9.12 8.34
N PRO A 234 -11.12 8.81 7.92
CA PRO A 234 -12.15 8.28 8.81
C PRO A 234 -12.03 6.75 9.06
N LEU A 235 -10.99 6.33 9.78
CA LEU A 235 -10.66 4.93 10.04
C LEU A 235 -11.69 4.19 10.89
N LEU A 236 -12.42 4.86 11.78
CA LEU A 236 -13.38 4.18 12.68
C LEU A 236 -14.47 3.38 11.92
N LEU A 237 -14.92 3.84 10.75
CA LEU A 237 -15.87 3.08 9.91
C LEU A 237 -15.14 2.03 9.05
N THR A 238 -13.96 2.35 8.52
CA THR A 238 -13.10 1.43 7.76
C THR A 238 -12.78 0.14 8.56
N ALA A 239 -12.64 0.26 9.88
CA ALA A 239 -12.43 -0.85 10.83
C ALA A 239 -13.50 -1.97 10.77
N ILE A 240 -14.65 -1.74 10.14
CA ILE A 240 -15.74 -2.73 10.03
C ILE A 240 -15.43 -3.79 8.97
N ALA A 241 -14.76 -3.42 7.88
CA ALA A 241 -14.56 -4.24 6.68
C ALA A 241 -13.09 -4.35 6.20
N ALA A 242 -12.16 -3.71 6.90
CA ALA A 242 -10.73 -3.80 6.65
C ALA A 242 -10.14 -5.19 6.96
N LEU A 243 -9.07 -5.54 6.25
CA LEU A 243 -8.20 -6.68 6.59
C LEU A 243 -7.21 -6.31 7.71
N PRO A 244 -6.61 -7.31 8.40
CA PRO A 244 -5.39 -7.11 9.18
C PRO A 244 -4.29 -6.48 8.31
N ASP A 245 -3.48 -5.61 8.91
CA ASP A 245 -2.40 -4.85 8.25
C ASP A 245 -2.85 -4.11 6.96
N MET A 246 -4.10 -3.62 6.89
CA MET A 246 -4.64 -2.97 5.69
C MET A 246 -3.82 -1.74 5.27
N ALA A 247 -3.37 -1.72 4.01
CA ALA A 247 -2.50 -0.68 3.48
C ALA A 247 -3.24 0.61 3.10
N ILE A 248 -2.81 1.75 3.66
CA ILE A 248 -3.34 3.08 3.40
C ILE A 248 -2.22 4.00 2.92
N TYR A 249 -2.45 4.67 1.79
CA TYR A 249 -1.51 5.63 1.20
C TYR A 249 -2.20 6.99 1.05
N ALA A 250 -1.61 8.05 1.61
CA ALA A 250 -2.15 9.41 1.54
C ALA A 250 -1.16 10.40 0.95
N TRP A 251 -1.59 11.19 -0.04
CA TRP A 251 -0.83 12.32 -0.60
C TRP A 251 -1.47 13.63 -0.16
N VAL A 252 -0.80 14.37 0.72
CA VAL A 252 -1.26 15.70 1.16
C VAL A 252 -0.49 16.79 0.43
N PHE A 253 -1.19 17.51 -0.44
CA PHE A 253 -0.73 18.69 -1.16
C PHE A 253 -0.99 19.95 -0.33
N GLY A 254 -0.03 20.87 -0.30
CA GLY A 254 -0.15 22.10 0.47
C GLY A 254 1.10 22.98 0.45
N PRO A 255 1.21 23.93 1.41
CA PRO A 255 2.30 24.90 1.44
C PRO A 255 3.63 24.37 2.03
N ASN A 256 3.60 23.29 2.82
CA ASN A 256 4.75 22.67 3.49
C ASN A 256 4.51 21.15 3.66
N GLY A 257 5.45 20.43 4.28
CA GLY A 257 5.24 19.05 4.70
C GLY A 257 4.23 18.90 5.84
N VAL A 258 3.75 17.67 6.08
CA VAL A 258 2.77 17.39 7.15
C VAL A 258 3.27 16.45 8.26
N VAL A 259 2.62 16.59 9.42
CA VAL A 259 2.69 15.71 10.59
C VAL A 259 1.28 15.34 11.05
N SER A 260 1.10 14.14 11.62
CA SER A 260 -0.10 13.81 12.38
C SER A 260 -0.29 14.80 13.53
N ALA A 261 -1.52 15.26 13.73
CA ALA A 261 -1.87 16.36 14.63
C ALA A 261 -2.47 15.83 15.96
N ASP A 262 -2.41 14.53 16.15
CA ASP A 262 -3.14 13.72 17.14
C ASP A 262 -2.20 12.75 17.90
N ASP A 263 -2.59 11.50 18.11
CA ASP A 263 -1.81 10.48 18.83
C ASP A 263 -0.97 9.57 17.90
N PHE A 264 -1.22 9.57 16.58
CA PHE A 264 -0.44 8.82 15.59
C PHE A 264 1.03 9.28 15.53
N LEU A 265 1.93 8.33 15.28
CA LEU A 265 3.38 8.53 15.32
C LEU A 265 3.99 8.63 13.90
N GLU A 266 4.94 9.52 13.69
CA GLU A 266 5.86 9.39 12.55
C GLU A 266 6.77 8.18 12.81
N VAL A 267 6.72 7.19 11.92
CA VAL A 267 7.52 5.96 12.00
C VAL A 267 8.64 6.02 10.97
N GLN A 268 9.87 5.86 11.45
CA GLN A 268 11.06 5.78 10.61
C GLN A 268 11.46 4.30 10.50
N VAL A 269 11.48 3.78 9.27
CA VAL A 269 11.79 2.37 8.97
C VAL A 269 13.30 2.13 9.12
N ASN A 270 13.67 0.97 9.67
CA ASN A 270 15.06 0.55 9.77
C ASN A 270 15.61 0.08 8.41
N MET A 271 16.39 0.94 7.76
CA MET A 271 17.04 0.65 6.47
C MET A 271 18.04 -0.53 6.52
N ALA A 272 18.48 -0.98 7.70
CA ALA A 272 19.32 -2.16 7.88
C ALA A 272 18.58 -3.49 7.78
N ALA A 273 17.25 -3.47 7.95
CA ALA A 273 16.38 -4.64 7.84
C ALA A 273 15.88 -4.92 6.41
N ILE A 274 16.16 -4.01 5.48
CA ILE A 274 15.83 -4.12 4.06
C ILE A 274 16.81 -5.08 3.36
N ASP A 275 16.30 -5.98 2.51
CA ASP A 275 17.12 -6.82 1.65
C ASP A 275 17.60 -6.04 0.42
N TRP A 276 18.78 -5.43 0.52
CA TRP A 276 19.40 -4.68 -0.57
C TRP A 276 19.91 -5.53 -1.75
N PHE A 277 19.92 -6.87 -1.62
CA PHE A 277 20.50 -7.78 -2.62
C PHE A 277 19.47 -8.61 -3.38
N ALA A 278 18.17 -8.49 -3.07
CA ALA A 278 17.09 -9.20 -3.76
C ALA A 278 17.19 -9.05 -5.31
N PRO A 279 17.09 -10.13 -6.12
CA PRO A 279 17.42 -10.09 -7.56
C PRO A 279 16.53 -9.22 -8.47
N GLN A 280 15.51 -8.55 -7.92
CA GLN A 280 14.47 -7.84 -8.68
C GLN A 280 14.74 -6.33 -8.70
N TRP A 281 15.25 -5.84 -9.84
CA TRP A 281 15.26 -4.43 -10.29
C TRP A 281 15.41 -3.32 -9.21
N GLY A 282 16.35 -3.47 -8.27
CA GLY A 282 16.71 -2.43 -7.29
C GLY A 282 16.94 -2.96 -5.87
N GLY A 283 16.43 -4.16 -5.56
CA GLY A 283 16.43 -4.72 -4.22
C GLY A 283 15.16 -4.34 -3.44
N ALA A 284 15.20 -4.56 -2.13
CA ALA A 284 14.16 -4.20 -1.15
C ALA A 284 12.77 -4.84 -1.36
N GLY A 285 12.72 -6.06 -1.90
CA GLY A 285 11.46 -6.80 -2.06
C GLY A 285 10.70 -7.04 -0.75
N ASN A 286 11.39 -6.97 0.40
CA ASN A 286 10.80 -7.09 1.73
C ASN A 286 10.32 -5.76 2.34
N TYR A 287 10.45 -4.61 1.66
CA TYR A 287 10.17 -3.28 2.25
C TYR A 287 8.79 -3.19 2.89
N LEU A 288 7.74 -3.70 2.23
CA LEU A 288 6.38 -3.69 2.77
C LEU A 288 6.29 -4.43 4.11
N ALA A 289 6.87 -5.63 4.21
CA ALA A 289 6.87 -6.42 5.44
C ALA A 289 7.65 -5.73 6.57
N VAL A 290 8.78 -5.07 6.27
CA VAL A 290 9.55 -4.29 7.26
C VAL A 290 8.78 -3.04 7.69
N ALA A 291 8.10 -2.34 6.78
CA ALA A 291 7.25 -1.19 7.12
C ALA A 291 6.04 -1.59 7.99
N THR A 292 5.41 -2.72 7.70
CA THR A 292 4.31 -3.29 8.52
C THR A 292 4.80 -3.73 9.89
N ALA A 293 5.93 -4.44 9.98
CA ALA A 293 6.54 -4.76 11.25
C ALA A 293 6.91 -3.49 12.05
N ALA A 294 7.35 -2.42 11.39
CA ALA A 294 7.59 -1.13 12.03
C ALA A 294 6.31 -0.46 12.57
N MET A 295 5.16 -0.56 11.87
CA MET A 295 3.87 -0.10 12.41
C MET A 295 3.46 -0.90 13.64
N ASN A 296 3.61 -2.22 13.60
CA ASN A 296 3.25 -3.09 14.70
C ASN A 296 4.21 -2.92 15.91
N GLU A 297 5.48 -2.58 15.68
CA GLU A 297 6.43 -2.11 16.71
C GLU A 297 6.07 -0.72 17.27
N ALA A 298 5.39 0.15 16.50
CA ALA A 298 4.85 1.44 16.96
C ALA A 298 3.48 1.31 17.68
N GLY A 299 2.82 0.15 17.60
CA GLY A 299 1.47 -0.09 18.13
C GLY A 299 0.34 0.39 17.20
N GLY A 300 0.49 0.15 15.90
CA GLY A 300 -0.52 0.29 14.84
C GLY A 300 -0.78 1.71 14.36
N ARG A 301 -0.83 2.67 15.28
CA ARG A 301 -1.09 4.08 14.98
C ARG A 301 0.17 4.84 14.61
N GLY A 302 0.69 4.57 13.41
CA GLY A 302 1.82 5.29 12.82
C GLY A 302 1.67 5.58 11.33
N PHE A 303 2.56 6.41 10.79
CA PHE A 303 2.74 6.66 9.35
C PHE A 303 4.23 6.79 8.99
N VAL A 304 4.67 6.13 7.93
CA VAL A 304 5.95 6.39 7.27
C VAL A 304 5.79 7.59 6.35
N ARG A 305 6.69 8.57 6.43
CA ARG A 305 6.82 9.62 5.40
C ARG A 305 7.70 9.10 4.28
N GLU A 306 7.09 8.53 3.23
CA GLU A 306 7.82 7.90 2.11
C GLU A 306 8.39 8.90 1.10
N TYR A 307 7.72 10.05 0.96
CA TYR A 307 8.18 11.18 0.16
C TYR A 307 7.74 12.48 0.82
N ALA A 308 8.59 13.51 0.76
CA ALA A 308 8.20 14.88 1.02
C ALA A 308 9.08 15.82 0.21
N GLY A 309 8.47 16.75 -0.50
CA GLY A 309 9.20 17.70 -1.33
C GLY A 309 8.30 18.49 -2.26
N THR A 310 8.92 19.16 -3.22
CA THR A 310 8.23 19.95 -4.24
C THR A 310 7.33 19.10 -5.14
N THR A 311 6.24 19.70 -5.65
CA THR A 311 5.35 19.11 -6.67
C THR A 311 5.96 19.02 -8.08
N ASP A 312 7.22 19.45 -8.28
CA ASP A 312 7.95 19.39 -9.55
C ASP A 312 7.84 18.06 -10.35
N PRO A 313 7.82 16.85 -9.74
CA PRO A 313 7.58 15.59 -10.46
C PRO A 313 6.20 15.48 -11.15
N PHE A 314 5.23 16.28 -10.74
CA PHE A 314 3.84 16.23 -11.21
C PHE A 314 3.48 17.29 -12.26
N ARG A 315 4.42 18.18 -12.62
CA ARG A 315 4.18 19.26 -13.62
C ARG A 315 3.86 18.67 -14.99
N SER A 316 2.63 18.90 -15.45
CA SER A 316 2.09 18.33 -16.70
C SER A 316 2.09 16.79 -16.76
N SER A 317 2.07 16.11 -15.60
CA SER A 317 2.10 14.65 -15.49
C SER A 317 0.70 14.02 -15.47
N PHE A 318 -0.32 14.74 -15.00
CA PHE A 318 -1.74 14.29 -15.02
C PHE A 318 -2.46 14.80 -16.27
N PHE A 319 -2.30 16.08 -16.60
CA PHE A 319 -2.98 16.73 -17.72
C PHE A 319 -2.08 17.71 -18.46
N ARG A 320 -2.41 17.97 -19.74
CA ARG A 320 -1.79 18.99 -20.58
C ARG A 320 -2.86 19.69 -21.41
N GLU A 321 -2.82 21.03 -21.43
CA GLU A 321 -3.73 21.85 -22.22
C GLU A 321 -3.73 21.40 -23.70
N GLY A 322 -4.91 21.08 -24.24
CA GLY A 322 -5.06 20.58 -25.61
C GLY A 322 -4.66 19.12 -25.85
N GLN A 323 -4.48 18.30 -24.79
CA GLN A 323 -4.24 16.85 -24.94
C GLN A 323 -5.45 16.12 -25.57
N PHE A 324 -6.67 16.52 -25.22
CA PHE A 324 -7.91 15.91 -25.70
C PHE A 324 -8.68 16.88 -26.61
N ASP A 325 -8.99 16.46 -27.83
CA ASP A 325 -9.86 17.18 -28.77
C ASP A 325 -11.29 16.63 -28.66
N LEU A 326 -12.00 17.13 -27.65
CA LEU A 326 -13.39 16.78 -27.36
C LEU A 326 -14.37 17.33 -28.40
N GLN A 327 -13.98 18.25 -29.28
CA GLN A 327 -14.84 18.69 -30.37
C GLN A 327 -14.78 17.69 -31.54
N ARG A 328 -13.59 17.13 -31.79
CA ARG A 328 -13.41 16.05 -32.77
C ARG A 328 -14.12 14.77 -32.37
N LEU A 329 -14.05 14.37 -31.10
CA LEU A 329 -14.81 13.21 -30.58
C LEU A 329 -16.32 13.38 -30.76
N ARG A 330 -16.90 14.50 -30.31
CA ARG A 330 -18.33 14.84 -30.53
C ARG A 330 -18.75 14.80 -32.01
N SER A 331 -17.83 15.03 -32.94
CA SER A 331 -18.08 14.99 -34.39
C SER A 331 -17.83 13.64 -35.08
N THR A 332 -17.56 12.57 -34.35
CA THR A 332 -17.19 11.25 -34.91
C THR A 332 -18.31 10.23 -34.76
N ASP A 333 -19.21 10.18 -35.75
CA ASP A 333 -20.43 9.35 -35.76
C ASP A 333 -20.20 7.83 -35.89
N ASP A 334 -18.98 7.38 -36.21
CA ASP A 334 -18.63 5.96 -36.36
C ASP A 334 -17.98 5.42 -35.06
N PRO A 335 -18.53 4.36 -34.41
CA PRO A 335 -18.06 3.94 -33.09
C PRO A 335 -16.61 3.42 -33.11
N ALA A 336 -16.17 2.77 -34.18
CA ALA A 336 -14.80 2.28 -34.28
C ALA A 336 -13.81 3.43 -34.52
N ALA A 337 -14.17 4.40 -35.37
CA ALA A 337 -13.40 5.62 -35.57
C ALA A 337 -13.32 6.49 -34.31
N PHE A 338 -14.40 6.58 -33.52
CA PHE A 338 -14.44 7.30 -32.25
C PHE A 338 -13.46 6.69 -31.24
N VAL A 339 -13.48 5.37 -31.07
CA VAL A 339 -12.55 4.69 -30.14
C VAL A 339 -11.11 4.75 -30.66
N ASN A 340 -10.87 4.64 -31.96
CA ASN A 340 -9.54 4.89 -32.54
C ASN A 340 -9.02 6.31 -32.25
N GLU A 341 -9.88 7.34 -32.35
CA GLU A 341 -9.53 8.72 -32.06
C GLU A 341 -9.21 8.93 -30.57
N LEU A 342 -10.05 8.38 -29.68
CA LEU A 342 -9.84 8.34 -28.23
C LEU A 342 -8.50 7.67 -27.86
N LEU A 343 -8.19 6.53 -28.49
CA LEU A 343 -6.93 5.81 -28.29
C LEU A 343 -5.72 6.58 -28.86
N ALA A 344 -5.90 7.39 -29.91
CA ALA A 344 -4.87 8.23 -30.52
C ALA A 344 -4.60 9.53 -29.73
N GLN A 345 -5.62 10.09 -29.06
CA GLN A 345 -5.48 11.20 -28.11
C GLN A 345 -4.88 10.76 -26.77
N GLY A 346 -4.81 9.46 -26.51
CA GLY A 346 -4.11 8.90 -25.35
C GLY A 346 -4.93 8.96 -24.05
N PHE A 347 -6.26 8.82 -24.13
CA PHE A 347 -7.09 8.62 -22.95
C PHE A 347 -6.63 7.40 -22.13
N PRO A 348 -6.82 7.42 -20.79
CA PRO A 348 -6.59 6.26 -19.93
C PRO A 348 -7.31 5.01 -20.43
N ARG A 349 -6.65 3.86 -20.29
CA ARG A 349 -7.20 2.53 -20.57
C ARG A 349 -7.36 1.81 -19.24
N ASP A 350 -8.29 2.29 -18.44
CA ASP A 350 -8.65 1.73 -17.15
C ASP A 350 -10.10 1.19 -17.17
N ALA A 351 -10.58 0.72 -16.04
CA ALA A 351 -11.92 0.14 -15.96
C ALA A 351 -13.05 1.20 -16.02
N THR A 352 -12.75 2.49 -15.79
CA THR A 352 -13.67 3.61 -16.11
C THR A 352 -13.87 3.74 -17.61
N MET A 353 -12.79 3.68 -18.40
CA MET A 353 -12.91 3.62 -19.86
C MET A 353 -13.74 2.41 -20.32
N GLN A 354 -13.54 1.24 -19.69
CA GLN A 354 -14.30 0.04 -19.99
C GLN A 354 -15.81 0.18 -19.67
N ALA A 355 -16.16 0.83 -18.55
CA ALA A 355 -17.54 1.11 -18.18
C ALA A 355 -18.24 2.03 -19.18
N LEU A 356 -17.56 3.11 -19.61
CA LEU A 356 -18.08 4.03 -20.62
C LEU A 356 -18.24 3.35 -21.99
N LEU A 357 -17.27 2.51 -22.41
CA LEU A 357 -17.37 1.72 -23.63
C LEU A 357 -18.60 0.78 -23.60
N ARG A 358 -18.84 0.06 -22.50
CA ARG A 358 -20.04 -0.78 -22.31
C ARG A 358 -21.34 0.04 -22.39
N ARG A 359 -21.36 1.23 -21.79
CA ARG A 359 -22.55 2.10 -21.73
C ARG A 359 -22.93 2.68 -23.09
N PHE A 360 -21.96 3.09 -23.91
CA PHE A 360 -22.20 3.81 -25.16
C PHE A 360 -22.01 2.95 -26.43
N ILE A 361 -21.18 1.92 -26.39
CA ILE A 361 -20.92 0.98 -27.49
C ILE A 361 -21.04 -0.47 -26.97
N PRO A 362 -22.22 -0.89 -26.47
CA PRO A 362 -22.41 -2.21 -25.89
C PRO A 362 -22.12 -3.34 -26.89
N MET A 363 -21.54 -4.43 -26.40
CA MET A 363 -21.28 -5.63 -27.20
C MET A 363 -22.61 -6.29 -27.65
N PRO A 364 -22.82 -6.51 -28.96
CA PRO A 364 -24.02 -7.19 -29.47
C PRO A 364 -24.18 -8.62 -28.94
N GLU A 365 -25.39 -8.99 -28.52
CA GLU A 365 -25.73 -10.33 -28.00
C GLU A 365 -25.35 -11.44 -29.01
N GLU A 366 -25.48 -11.19 -30.31
CA GLU A 366 -25.08 -12.12 -31.38
C GLU A 366 -23.63 -12.59 -31.27
N LEU A 367 -22.70 -11.68 -30.93
CA LEU A 367 -21.28 -12.00 -30.78
C LEU A 367 -21.01 -12.80 -29.50
N VAL A 368 -21.82 -12.58 -28.46
CA VAL A 368 -21.76 -13.37 -27.21
C VAL A 368 -22.28 -14.80 -27.46
N GLU A 369 -23.32 -14.98 -28.27
CA GLU A 369 -23.79 -16.31 -28.70
C GLU A 369 -22.76 -17.03 -29.59
N GLU A 370 -22.00 -16.31 -30.41
CA GLU A 370 -20.87 -16.86 -31.18
C GLU A 370 -19.61 -17.17 -30.33
N GLY A 371 -19.61 -16.80 -29.05
CA GLY A 371 -18.51 -17.07 -28.10
C GLY A 371 -17.34 -16.08 -28.21
N VAL A 372 -17.54 -14.92 -28.81
CA VAL A 372 -16.60 -13.80 -28.75
C VAL A 372 -16.60 -13.24 -27.31
N THR A 373 -15.43 -12.88 -26.78
CA THR A 373 -15.34 -12.23 -25.46
C THR A 373 -15.38 -10.70 -25.58
N GLU A 374 -15.82 -10.00 -24.53
CA GLU A 374 -15.70 -8.53 -24.46
C GLU A 374 -14.27 -8.07 -24.79
N GLN A 375 -13.27 -8.77 -24.26
CA GLN A 375 -11.86 -8.46 -24.50
C GLN A 375 -11.49 -8.57 -26.00
N GLN A 376 -12.06 -9.52 -26.75
CA GLN A 376 -11.85 -9.61 -28.20
C GLN A 376 -12.58 -8.49 -28.94
N PHE A 377 -13.82 -8.17 -28.54
CA PHE A 377 -14.64 -7.12 -29.14
C PHE A 377 -14.01 -5.72 -28.99
N TYR A 378 -13.76 -5.26 -27.76
CA TYR A 378 -13.23 -3.91 -27.53
C TYR A 378 -11.76 -3.73 -27.98
N ASN A 379 -10.96 -4.81 -28.06
CA ASN A 379 -9.63 -4.74 -28.66
C ASN A 379 -9.63 -4.56 -30.18
N CYS A 380 -10.76 -4.82 -30.87
CA CYS A 380 -10.87 -4.60 -32.32
C CYS A 380 -12.32 -4.32 -32.75
N LEU A 381 -12.87 -3.17 -32.38
CA LEU A 381 -14.21 -2.76 -32.85
C LEU A 381 -14.30 -2.73 -34.40
N GLU A 382 -13.22 -2.38 -35.10
CA GLU A 382 -13.11 -2.49 -36.56
C GLU A 382 -13.35 -3.92 -37.09
N CYS A 383 -12.93 -4.95 -36.35
CA CYS A 383 -13.12 -6.35 -36.74
C CYS A 383 -14.60 -6.76 -36.73
N TYR A 384 -15.45 -6.03 -35.99
CA TYR A 384 -16.87 -6.30 -35.79
C TYR A 384 -17.76 -5.18 -36.35
N ALA A 385 -17.21 -4.32 -37.23
CA ALA A 385 -17.87 -3.11 -37.74
C ALA A 385 -19.25 -3.36 -38.40
N GLU A 386 -19.53 -4.56 -38.90
CA GLU A 386 -20.84 -4.92 -39.46
C GLU A 386 -21.93 -5.22 -38.41
N HIS A 387 -21.55 -5.42 -37.14
CA HIS A 387 -22.47 -5.57 -36.00
C HIS A 387 -22.60 -4.29 -35.15
N LEU A 388 -21.85 -3.23 -35.44
CA LEU A 388 -21.89 -1.99 -34.66
C LEU A 388 -23.16 -1.18 -34.97
N GLY A 389 -23.92 -0.85 -33.93
CA GLY A 389 -25.07 0.04 -34.01
C GLY A 389 -24.68 1.53 -34.01
N PRO A 390 -25.64 2.43 -34.30
CA PRO A 390 -25.46 3.86 -34.06
C PRO A 390 -25.36 4.14 -32.54
N PHE A 391 -24.49 5.07 -32.16
CA PHE A 391 -24.30 5.53 -30.78
C PHE A 391 -24.47 7.05 -30.68
N ASP A 392 -24.32 7.60 -29.48
CA ASP A 392 -24.35 9.05 -29.21
C ASP A 392 -22.93 9.58 -28.91
N PRO A 393 -22.22 10.16 -29.90
CA PRO A 393 -20.88 10.70 -29.69
C PRO A 393 -20.87 11.98 -28.84
N GLU A 394 -21.98 12.73 -28.77
CA GLU A 394 -22.08 13.89 -27.89
C GLU A 394 -22.16 13.44 -26.43
N ALA A 395 -23.09 12.54 -26.10
CA ALA A 395 -23.26 12.03 -24.75
C ALA A 395 -22.07 11.20 -24.23
N PHE A 396 -21.40 10.41 -25.10
CA PHE A 396 -20.17 9.71 -24.71
C PHE A 396 -19.03 10.72 -24.46
N THR A 397 -18.87 11.75 -25.30
CA THR A 397 -17.81 12.75 -25.06
C THR A 397 -18.06 13.60 -23.82
N ASP A 398 -19.31 13.94 -23.51
CA ASP A 398 -19.67 14.65 -22.29
C ASP A 398 -19.37 13.81 -21.03
N ALA A 399 -19.62 12.49 -21.07
CA ALA A 399 -19.25 11.58 -19.99
C ALA A 399 -17.72 11.37 -19.85
N LEU A 400 -16.97 11.40 -20.96
CA LEU A 400 -15.50 11.41 -20.94
C LEU A 400 -14.96 12.72 -20.34
N GLU A 401 -15.58 13.85 -20.64
CA GLU A 401 -15.22 15.15 -20.07
C GLU A 401 -15.44 15.17 -18.55
N GLU A 402 -16.58 14.66 -18.09
CA GLU A 402 -16.96 14.59 -16.67
C GLU A 402 -16.12 13.60 -15.86
N GLN A 403 -15.97 12.36 -16.32
CA GLN A 403 -15.39 11.26 -15.50
C GLN A 403 -13.88 11.06 -15.69
N ILE A 404 -13.27 11.71 -16.69
CA ILE A 404 -11.84 11.56 -16.98
C ILE A 404 -11.14 12.90 -17.15
N VAL A 405 -11.62 13.78 -18.03
CA VAL A 405 -10.85 15.00 -18.36
C VAL A 405 -10.80 15.96 -17.18
N ARG A 406 -11.95 16.33 -16.60
CA ARG A 406 -12.00 17.25 -15.46
C ARG A 406 -11.22 16.72 -14.24
N PRO A 407 -11.37 15.44 -13.82
CA PRO A 407 -10.51 14.84 -12.80
C PRO A 407 -9.00 14.94 -13.05
N LEU A 408 -8.54 14.87 -14.30
CA LEU A 408 -7.13 15.07 -14.64
C LEU A 408 -6.74 16.55 -14.63
N GLU A 409 -7.61 17.44 -15.11
CA GLU A 409 -7.43 18.90 -15.06
C GLU A 409 -7.35 19.40 -13.61
N ASP A 410 -8.25 18.95 -12.73
CA ASP A 410 -8.32 19.36 -11.32
C ASP A 410 -7.14 18.85 -10.49
N VAL A 411 -6.67 17.62 -10.72
CA VAL A 411 -5.47 17.11 -10.01
C VAL A 411 -4.18 17.71 -10.57
N GLN A 412 -4.12 18.04 -11.86
CA GLN A 412 -3.03 18.87 -12.39
C GLN A 412 -3.05 20.28 -11.79
N ARG A 413 -4.24 20.90 -11.68
CA ARG A 413 -4.44 22.19 -11.03
C ARG A 413 -3.95 22.18 -9.59
N ILE A 414 -4.33 21.17 -8.79
CA ILE A 414 -3.86 20.96 -7.41
C ILE A 414 -2.33 20.86 -7.35
N ALA A 415 -1.70 20.10 -8.25
CA ALA A 415 -0.25 19.96 -8.30
C ALA A 415 0.48 21.23 -8.73
N ASP A 416 -0.15 22.06 -9.57
CA ASP A 416 0.39 23.33 -10.07
C ASP A 416 0.15 24.51 -9.09
N THR A 417 -0.91 24.47 -8.27
CA THR A 417 -1.19 25.50 -7.24
C THR A 417 -0.42 25.26 -5.93
N ASN A 418 -0.27 24.00 -5.52
CA ASN A 418 0.40 23.65 -4.27
C ASN A 418 1.90 23.43 -4.51
N PRO A 419 2.80 24.13 -3.78
CA PRO A 419 4.25 24.01 -3.99
C PRO A 419 4.86 22.73 -3.41
N TYR A 420 4.17 22.06 -2.48
CA TYR A 420 4.69 20.95 -1.70
C TYR A 420 3.69 19.79 -1.62
N VAL A 421 4.22 18.57 -1.54
CA VAL A 421 3.43 17.34 -1.36
C VAL A 421 4.15 16.37 -0.43
N THR A 422 3.40 15.79 0.50
CA THR A 422 3.88 14.70 1.37
C THR A 422 3.14 13.43 1.04
N ARG A 423 3.86 12.32 0.88
CA ARG A 423 3.30 10.97 0.87
C ARG A 423 3.47 10.32 2.24
N LEU A 424 2.36 9.89 2.80
CA LEU A 424 2.28 9.09 4.00
C LEU A 424 1.83 7.66 3.63
N PHE A 425 2.38 6.67 4.32
CA PHE A 425 2.01 5.27 4.18
C PHE A 425 1.83 4.63 5.56
N THR A 426 0.84 3.76 5.71
CA THR A 426 0.68 2.91 6.88
C THR A 426 0.05 1.57 6.53
N THR A 427 0.25 0.59 7.40
CA THR A 427 -0.57 -0.61 7.52
C THR A 427 -1.11 -0.66 8.93
N ILE A 428 -2.42 -0.81 9.09
CA ILE A 428 -3.08 -0.76 10.39
C ILE A 428 -4.18 -1.82 10.44
N SER A 429 -4.28 -2.56 11.55
CA SER A 429 -5.28 -3.61 11.71
C SER A 429 -6.62 -3.08 12.26
N PRO A 430 -7.76 -3.77 12.04
CA PRO A 430 -9.08 -3.29 12.46
C PRO A 430 -9.18 -2.99 13.97
N GLU A 431 -8.49 -3.74 14.82
CA GLU A 431 -8.43 -3.50 16.27
C GLU A 431 -7.60 -2.27 16.69
N GLU A 432 -6.86 -1.66 15.76
CA GLU A 432 -5.99 -0.50 15.99
C GLU A 432 -6.56 0.80 15.42
N MET A 433 -7.50 0.69 14.46
CA MET A 433 -8.32 1.75 13.85
C MET A 433 -9.32 2.38 14.85
N THR A 434 -8.83 2.78 16.03
CA THR A 434 -9.63 3.32 17.15
C THR A 434 -9.69 4.85 17.16
N GLN A 435 -9.14 5.52 16.15
CA GLN A 435 -9.02 6.97 16.04
C GLN A 435 -8.72 7.36 14.60
N ASP A 436 -9.29 8.48 14.17
CA ASP A 436 -9.11 9.05 12.85
C ASP A 436 -7.90 10.02 12.85
N PRO A 437 -6.85 9.79 12.04
CA PRO A 437 -5.69 10.68 11.98
C PRO A 437 -6.01 11.96 11.20
N ILE A 438 -5.56 13.09 11.76
CA ILE A 438 -5.71 14.44 11.19
C ILE A 438 -4.31 14.97 10.88
N PHE A 439 -4.08 15.52 9.70
CA PHE A 439 -2.74 16.02 9.32
C PHE A 439 -2.64 17.54 9.38
N SER A 440 -1.52 18.04 9.89
CA SER A 440 -1.24 19.47 10.02
C SER A 440 0.07 19.85 9.31
N PHE A 441 0.08 21.01 8.65
CA PHE A 441 1.24 21.50 7.93
C PHE A 441 2.30 22.07 8.88
N SER A 442 3.56 21.70 8.66
CA SER A 442 4.70 22.24 9.40
C SER A 442 5.89 22.50 8.48
N ALA A 443 6.49 23.69 8.62
CA ALA A 443 7.71 24.08 7.91
C ALA A 443 8.99 23.45 8.51
N ASP A 444 8.87 22.77 9.66
CA ASP A 444 9.97 22.02 10.29
C ASP A 444 10.06 20.56 9.80
N VAL A 445 9.15 20.13 8.90
CA VAL A 445 9.24 18.82 8.22
C VAL A 445 10.34 18.89 7.16
N PRO A 446 11.35 17.99 7.20
CA PRO A 446 12.39 17.94 6.18
C PRO A 446 11.88 17.25 4.90
N ASP A 447 12.49 17.61 3.77
CA ASP A 447 12.34 16.86 2.52
C ASP A 447 12.77 15.40 2.71
N VAL A 448 11.99 14.46 2.15
CA VAL A 448 12.29 13.04 2.12
C VAL A 448 12.33 12.57 0.67
N SER A 449 13.52 12.12 0.26
CA SER A 449 13.73 11.42 -1.02
C SER A 449 13.12 10.02 -0.96
N ASN A 450 12.26 9.70 -1.92
CA ASN A 450 11.81 8.33 -2.14
C ASN A 450 12.88 7.45 -2.82
N LEU A 451 13.96 8.03 -3.37
CA LEU A 451 15.13 7.26 -3.77
C LEU A 451 16.02 7.02 -2.54
N HIS A 452 16.20 5.75 -2.18
CA HIS A 452 17.10 5.27 -1.14
C HIS A 452 18.28 4.55 -1.79
N VAL A 453 19.50 4.99 -1.49
CA VAL A 453 20.74 4.46 -2.07
C VAL A 453 21.60 3.82 -1.00
N ALA A 454 22.03 2.57 -1.23
CA ALA A 454 23.08 1.92 -0.47
C ALA A 454 24.30 1.67 -1.35
N GLU A 455 25.48 1.62 -0.74
CA GLU A 455 26.76 1.40 -1.42
C GLU A 455 27.41 0.09 -0.93
N ALA A 456 27.69 -0.84 -1.85
CA ALA A 456 28.37 -2.10 -1.58
C ALA A 456 29.83 -2.08 -2.05
N GLU A 457 30.74 -2.55 -1.19
CA GLU A 457 32.18 -2.67 -1.41
C GLU A 457 32.64 -4.09 -1.03
N TYR A 458 33.28 -4.83 -1.94
CA TYR A 458 33.90 -6.12 -1.64
C TYR A 458 35.25 -5.94 -0.90
N LEU A 459 35.37 -6.54 0.29
CA LEU A 459 36.59 -6.48 1.11
C LEU A 459 37.58 -7.61 0.78
N CYS A 460 37.93 -7.76 -0.51
CA CYS A 460 38.77 -8.85 -1.03
C CYS A 460 40.19 -8.91 -0.41
N GLY A 461 40.76 -7.77 0.00
CA GLY A 461 42.10 -7.68 0.59
C GLY A 461 43.20 -8.14 -0.37
N ASP A 462 44.24 -8.80 0.16
CA ASP A 462 45.43 -9.25 -0.59
C ASP A 462 45.17 -10.48 -1.51
N GLY A 463 43.97 -10.62 -2.08
CA GLY A 463 43.62 -11.63 -3.09
C GLY A 463 42.77 -12.81 -2.58
N ARG A 464 41.55 -12.52 -2.08
CA ARG A 464 40.46 -13.51 -2.01
C ARG A 464 39.70 -13.58 -3.33
N ASP A 465 39.06 -14.71 -3.60
CA ASP A 465 38.00 -14.80 -4.61
C ASP A 465 36.74 -14.05 -4.11
N TYR A 466 35.91 -13.52 -5.03
CA TYR A 466 34.68 -12.78 -4.69
C TYR A 466 33.73 -13.56 -3.76
N SER A 467 33.72 -14.90 -3.85
CA SER A 467 32.90 -15.78 -3.02
C SER A 467 33.36 -15.91 -1.57
N GLU A 468 34.58 -15.47 -1.24
CA GLU A 468 35.12 -15.49 0.12
C GLU A 468 35.34 -14.09 0.69
N ALA A 469 34.97 -13.03 -0.04
CA ALA A 469 35.19 -11.63 0.32
C ALA A 469 34.00 -11.03 1.09
N PRO A 470 34.18 -10.58 2.35
CA PRO A 470 33.10 -9.91 3.08
C PRO A 470 32.63 -8.66 2.34
N ILE A 471 31.33 -8.42 2.30
CA ILE A 471 30.76 -7.22 1.68
C ILE A 471 30.50 -6.18 2.76
N ARG A 472 30.97 -4.96 2.52
CA ARG A 472 30.59 -3.78 3.29
C ARG A 472 29.42 -3.09 2.60
N LEU A 473 28.27 -3.09 3.24
CA LEU A 473 27.08 -2.34 2.82
C LEU A 473 26.98 -1.05 3.65
N THR A 474 27.09 0.11 3.00
CA THR A 474 26.82 1.42 3.59
C THR A 474 25.39 1.84 3.25
N LEU A 475 24.59 2.15 4.26
CA LEU A 475 23.15 2.39 4.16
C LEU A 475 22.82 3.87 3.94
N PRO A 476 21.58 4.24 3.51
CA PRO A 476 21.19 5.62 3.22
C PRO A 476 21.36 6.61 4.40
N ASP A 477 21.34 6.10 5.64
CA ASP A 477 21.52 6.86 6.88
C ASP A 477 23.00 6.94 7.33
N GLY A 478 23.93 6.35 6.57
CA GLY A 478 25.36 6.29 6.87
C GLY A 478 25.77 5.12 7.78
N ARG A 479 24.85 4.25 8.20
CA ARG A 479 25.19 3.00 8.90
C ARG A 479 25.98 2.05 8.00
N VAL A 480 26.72 1.12 8.60
CA VAL A 480 27.51 0.12 7.87
C VAL A 480 27.21 -1.29 8.41
N ARG A 481 26.64 -2.15 7.56
CA ARG A 481 26.50 -3.60 7.77
C ARG A 481 27.71 -4.28 7.10
N ILE A 482 28.41 -5.14 7.83
CA ILE A 482 29.41 -6.04 7.24
C ILE A 482 28.77 -7.42 7.13
N LEU A 483 28.78 -7.98 5.93
CA LEU A 483 28.24 -9.29 5.59
C LEU A 483 29.41 -10.24 5.29
N TYR A 484 29.49 -11.35 6.00
CA TYR A 484 30.46 -12.42 5.75
C TYR A 484 29.82 -13.56 4.94
N PRO A 485 30.58 -14.29 4.11
CA PRO A 485 30.06 -15.46 3.40
C PRO A 485 29.43 -16.48 4.36
N GLY A 486 28.13 -16.74 4.18
CA GLY A 486 27.33 -17.60 5.06
C GLY A 486 26.57 -16.87 6.19
N ASP A 487 26.60 -15.54 6.26
CA ASP A 487 25.67 -14.75 7.07
C ASP A 487 24.27 -14.68 6.42
N GLU A 488 23.25 -14.50 7.26
CA GLU A 488 21.89 -14.12 6.86
C GLU A 488 21.95 -12.82 6.05
N GLY A 489 21.64 -12.92 4.75
CA GLY A 489 21.72 -11.84 3.78
C GLY A 489 23.08 -11.51 3.18
N TYR A 490 24.04 -12.43 3.22
CA TYR A 490 25.13 -12.41 2.24
C TYR A 490 24.63 -12.91 0.87
N PRO A 491 24.84 -12.18 -0.24
CA PRO A 491 24.42 -12.61 -1.57
C PRO A 491 25.25 -13.82 -2.04
N ASP A 492 24.63 -15.00 -2.14
CA ASP A 492 25.36 -16.23 -2.48
C ASP A 492 25.90 -16.22 -3.91
N THR A 493 27.19 -16.49 -4.02
CA THR A 493 28.01 -16.37 -5.23
C THR A 493 28.23 -17.72 -5.90
N GLY A 494 27.23 -18.22 -6.63
CA GLY A 494 27.46 -19.25 -7.65
C GLY A 494 26.29 -20.17 -7.95
N ASP A 495 25.68 -20.76 -6.93
CA ASP A 495 24.56 -21.70 -7.06
C ASP A 495 23.33 -21.11 -6.36
N TYR A 496 22.47 -20.42 -7.11
CA TYR A 496 21.25 -19.81 -6.57
C TYR A 496 20.19 -20.89 -6.26
N VAL A 497 20.37 -21.59 -5.15
CA VAL A 497 19.36 -22.50 -4.61
C VAL A 497 18.22 -21.66 -4.05
N TRP A 498 17.09 -21.65 -4.74
CA TRP A 498 15.83 -21.14 -4.22
C TRP A 498 15.39 -22.12 -3.12
N VAL A 499 15.61 -21.75 -1.86
CA VAL A 499 15.24 -22.53 -0.67
C VAL A 499 13.98 -21.92 -0.11
N ASP A 500 12.97 -22.75 0.04
CA ASP A 500 11.70 -22.45 0.70
C ASP A 500 11.47 -23.63 1.68
N GLU A 501 12.15 -23.59 2.82
CA GLU A 501 11.97 -24.55 3.93
C GLU A 501 10.61 -24.36 4.60
N ASN A 502 10.03 -23.16 4.49
CA ASN A 502 8.85 -22.75 5.25
C ASN A 502 7.52 -22.93 4.47
N GLY A 503 7.54 -22.74 3.15
CA GLY A 503 6.46 -22.94 2.19
C GLY A 503 5.64 -21.70 1.82
N ASP A 504 6.13 -20.48 2.06
CA ASP A 504 5.37 -19.22 1.88
C ASP A 504 5.51 -18.57 0.49
N GLY A 505 6.39 -19.09 -0.38
CA GLY A 505 6.65 -18.50 -1.69
C GLY A 505 7.75 -17.43 -1.70
N VAL A 506 8.39 -17.16 -0.57
CA VAL A 506 9.62 -16.38 -0.44
C VAL A 506 10.81 -17.34 -0.44
N ASN A 507 11.99 -16.85 -0.81
CA ASN A 507 13.22 -17.62 -0.73
C ASN A 507 13.92 -17.32 0.60
N ASP A 508 14.06 -18.31 1.48
CA ASP A 508 14.74 -18.20 2.78
C ASP A 508 16.23 -17.82 2.64
N ASN A 509 16.82 -17.96 1.44
CA ASN A 509 18.14 -17.41 1.10
C ASN A 509 18.09 -15.93 0.65
N THR A 510 17.00 -15.19 0.87
CA THR A 510 16.96 -13.72 0.69
C THR A 510 17.46 -12.98 1.92
N GLY A 511 17.78 -11.70 1.75
CA GLY A 511 18.58 -10.92 2.68
C GLY A 511 17.85 -10.35 3.89
N SER A 512 17.29 -11.22 4.72
CA SER A 512 16.72 -10.85 6.01
C SER A 512 17.65 -10.00 6.88
N ALA A 513 17.03 -9.19 7.73
CA ALA A 513 17.71 -8.60 8.88
C ALA A 513 18.21 -9.73 9.82
N PRO A 514 19.31 -9.55 10.56
CA PRO A 514 19.71 -10.52 11.58
C PRO A 514 18.53 -10.83 12.51
N ALA A 515 18.20 -12.11 12.71
CA ALA A 515 17.02 -12.51 13.48
C ALA A 515 16.85 -11.72 14.81
N ASN A 516 15.67 -11.11 14.98
CA ASN A 516 15.31 -10.16 16.07
C ASN A 516 15.92 -8.74 15.94
N MET A 517 16.30 -8.28 14.74
CA MET A 517 16.53 -6.85 14.47
C MET A 517 15.19 -6.09 14.40
N PRO A 518 15.03 -4.96 15.11
CA PRO A 518 13.82 -4.13 15.01
C PRO A 518 13.61 -3.60 13.59
N SER A 519 12.37 -3.61 13.12
CA SER A 519 11.97 -3.03 11.84
C SER A 519 11.72 -1.53 11.95
N LEU A 520 11.37 -1.05 13.15
CA LEU A 520 11.28 0.37 13.49
C LEU A 520 12.67 0.88 13.90
N LEU A 521 13.14 1.96 13.27
CA LEU A 521 14.27 2.75 13.74
C LEU A 521 13.82 3.70 14.85
N ARG A 522 12.79 4.53 14.58
CA ARG A 522 12.24 5.52 15.53
C ARG A 522 10.73 5.69 15.40
N ALA A 523 10.07 5.98 16.51
CA ALA A 523 8.72 6.52 16.55
C ALA A 523 8.75 7.92 17.16
N ILE A 524 8.24 8.91 16.43
CA ILE A 524 8.23 10.32 16.84
C ILE A 524 6.78 10.78 16.99
N ARG A 525 6.43 11.30 18.16
CA ARG A 525 5.17 12.00 18.38
C ARG A 525 5.35 13.48 18.10
N HIS A 526 4.54 14.03 17.20
CA HIS A 526 4.42 15.47 17.02
C HIS A 526 3.36 16.04 17.95
N SER A 527 3.25 17.36 17.98
CA SER A 527 2.19 18.06 18.72
C SER A 527 1.72 19.27 17.93
N GLN A 528 0.45 19.62 18.13
CA GLN A 528 -0.20 20.83 17.61
C GLN A 528 0.58 22.14 17.90
N ALA A 529 1.53 22.13 18.84
CA ALA A 529 2.39 23.25 19.19
C ALA A 529 3.77 23.24 18.49
N GLY A 530 3.98 22.35 17.50
CA GLY A 530 5.24 22.22 16.76
C GLY A 530 6.37 21.50 17.51
N SER A 531 6.18 21.09 18.77
CA SER A 531 7.19 20.28 19.48
C SER A 531 7.08 18.79 19.11
N SER A 532 8.22 18.15 18.88
CA SER A 532 8.33 16.72 18.60
C SER A 532 9.02 15.99 19.75
N ASN A 533 8.61 14.75 20.04
CA ASN A 533 9.18 13.92 21.09
C ASN A 533 9.36 12.47 20.59
N GLU A 534 10.58 11.94 20.64
CA GLU A 534 10.86 10.53 20.39
C GLU A 534 10.18 9.66 21.47
N VAL A 535 9.28 8.77 21.03
CA VAL A 535 8.54 7.82 21.89
C VAL A 535 9.30 6.50 22.00
N LEU A 536 9.96 6.10 20.90
CA LEU A 536 10.82 4.92 20.81
C LEU A 536 12.00 5.25 19.89
N ASP A 537 13.21 4.86 20.29
CA ASP A 537 14.43 4.97 19.48
C ASP A 537 15.24 3.68 19.61
N ASN A 538 15.24 2.88 18.55
CA ASN A 538 15.96 1.62 18.45
C ASN A 538 17.38 1.79 17.89
N SER A 539 17.81 3.02 17.54
CA SER A 539 19.09 3.29 16.86
C SER A 539 20.28 2.59 17.52
N VAL A 540 20.42 2.68 18.85
CA VAL A 540 21.52 2.05 19.61
C VAL A 540 21.48 0.53 19.53
N LEU A 541 20.29 -0.08 19.57
CA LEU A 541 20.14 -1.54 19.46
C LEU A 541 20.49 -2.04 18.04
N ILE A 542 20.08 -1.29 17.02
CA ILE A 542 20.41 -1.56 15.62
C ILE A 542 21.92 -1.42 15.40
N ASP A 543 22.56 -0.39 15.96
CA ASP A 543 24.01 -0.19 15.88
C ASP A 543 24.79 -1.32 16.60
N GLU A 544 24.32 -1.78 17.78
CA GLU A 544 24.90 -2.92 18.50
C GLU A 544 24.76 -4.25 17.73
N GLN A 545 23.64 -4.44 17.02
CA GLN A 545 23.41 -5.62 16.18
C GLN A 545 24.28 -5.59 14.90
N LEU A 546 24.38 -4.44 14.23
CA LEU A 546 25.15 -4.25 13.00
C LEU A 546 26.67 -4.43 13.15
N HIS A 547 27.20 -4.14 14.34
CA HIS A 547 28.62 -4.35 14.65
C HIS A 547 28.90 -5.69 15.34
N GLY A 548 27.84 -6.40 15.75
CA GLY A 548 27.89 -7.59 16.58
C GLY A 548 28.56 -7.33 17.95
N THR A 549 28.71 -8.39 18.74
CA THR A 549 29.44 -8.31 20.03
C THR A 549 30.96 -8.35 19.85
N ALA A 550 31.47 -7.57 18.88
CA ALA A 550 32.88 -7.41 18.54
C ALA A 550 33.67 -6.56 19.56
N ALA A 551 33.46 -6.81 20.86
CA ALA A 551 34.37 -6.34 21.90
C ALA A 551 35.78 -6.92 21.61
N PRO A 552 36.81 -6.09 21.41
CA PRO A 552 38.10 -6.56 20.94
C PRO A 552 38.73 -7.51 21.96
N GLN A 553 38.86 -8.78 21.60
CA GLN A 553 39.51 -9.79 22.43
C GLN A 553 41.01 -9.47 22.55
N THR A 554 41.38 -8.66 23.54
CA THR A 554 42.77 -8.34 23.85
C THR A 554 43.48 -9.61 24.30
N ALA A 555 44.24 -10.23 23.39
CA ALA A 555 44.95 -11.48 23.61
C ALA A 555 46.12 -11.33 24.61
N ALA A 556 45.78 -11.32 25.91
CA ALA A 556 46.71 -11.33 27.03
C ALA A 556 46.69 -12.72 27.70
N GLY A 557 47.44 -13.67 27.15
CA GLY A 557 47.38 -15.07 27.56
C GLY A 557 48.06 -15.38 28.91
N GLY A 558 47.35 -16.11 29.78
CA GLY A 558 47.90 -16.98 30.82
C GLY A 558 48.19 -16.34 32.18
N GLY A 559 47.63 -16.91 33.27
CA GLY A 559 48.01 -16.50 34.62
C GLY A 559 47.10 -16.90 35.79
N CYS A 560 46.68 -18.16 35.92
CA CYS A 560 46.03 -18.60 37.17
C CYS A 560 47.03 -18.55 38.35
N SER A 561 46.90 -17.56 39.25
CA SER A 561 47.66 -17.52 40.51
C SER A 561 46.98 -16.69 41.61
N LEU A 562 46.42 -17.41 42.58
CA LEU A 562 46.35 -17.12 44.02
C LEU A 562 46.15 -15.65 44.47
N VAL A 563 44.95 -15.39 45.02
CA VAL A 563 44.62 -14.17 45.78
C VAL A 563 45.63 -13.94 46.92
N SER A 564 46.54 -12.99 46.74
CA SER A 564 47.50 -12.56 47.76
C SER A 564 46.98 -11.35 48.53
N ARG A 565 46.52 -11.60 49.76
CA ARG A 565 45.93 -10.59 50.64
C ARG A 565 47.03 -9.67 51.21
N SER A 566 47.22 -8.49 50.62
CA SER A 566 48.18 -7.49 51.12
C SER A 566 47.51 -6.43 52.01
N PRO A 567 48.09 -6.06 53.17
CA PRO A 567 47.50 -5.07 54.08
C PRO A 567 48.14 -3.68 53.90
N ARG A 568 47.33 -2.61 53.74
CA ARG A 568 47.81 -1.23 53.79
C ARG A 568 46.73 -0.16 54.03
N GLU A 569 45.99 -0.28 55.12
CA GLU A 569 45.30 0.88 55.70
C GLU A 569 46.09 1.41 56.90
N GLY A 570 46.38 2.70 56.89
CA GLY A 570 47.14 3.38 57.93
C GLY A 570 47.14 4.89 57.71
N LEU A 571 46.80 5.64 58.77
CA LEU A 571 46.63 7.09 58.79
C LEU A 571 45.54 7.67 57.88
N LEU A 572 44.30 7.68 58.37
CA LEU A 572 43.43 8.87 58.27
C LEU A 572 42.38 8.92 59.40
N ALA A 573 42.84 8.66 60.63
CA ALA A 573 42.00 8.66 61.83
C ALA A 573 41.90 10.07 62.47
N ALA A 574 41.14 10.98 61.84
CA ALA A 574 40.77 12.27 62.40
C ALA A 574 39.46 12.81 61.80
N LEU A 575 38.74 13.65 62.54
CA LEU A 575 37.62 14.49 62.08
C LEU A 575 36.29 13.80 61.67
N LEU A 576 35.64 13.03 62.56
CA LEU A 576 34.17 12.87 62.54
C LEU A 576 33.57 12.29 63.85
N ALA A 577 33.61 13.08 64.94
CA ALA A 577 33.02 12.68 66.24
C ALA A 577 32.70 13.87 67.18
N LEU A 578 31.98 14.91 66.72
CA LEU A 578 31.77 16.11 67.55
C LEU A 578 30.49 16.93 67.27
N ALA A 579 29.30 16.30 67.22
CA ALA A 579 28.01 17.02 67.28
C ALA A 579 26.79 16.14 67.63
N LEU A 580 26.63 15.73 68.90
CA LEU A 580 25.35 15.40 69.57
C LEU A 580 25.62 14.91 71.01
N GLY A 581 24.70 15.16 71.96
CA GLY A 581 24.79 14.61 73.32
C GLY A 581 25.18 15.57 74.46
N ALA A 582 24.96 16.88 74.32
CA ALA A 582 25.19 17.83 75.42
C ALA A 582 23.97 17.95 76.36
N PHE A 583 23.90 17.15 77.44
CA PHE A 583 23.10 17.53 78.63
C PHE A 583 23.48 16.77 79.92
N LEU A 584 23.94 17.53 80.94
CA LEU A 584 23.82 17.31 82.40
C LEU A 584 24.38 16.02 83.07
N ILE A 585 24.65 16.00 84.38
CA ILE A 585 25.39 16.94 85.24
C ILE A 585 25.82 16.20 86.54
N SER A 586 26.91 16.64 87.18
CA SER A 586 27.32 16.26 88.57
C SER A 586 27.76 14.79 88.79
N ARG A 587 28.43 14.39 89.89
CA ARG A 587 29.48 14.99 90.75
C ARG A 587 29.94 13.89 91.72
N ARG A 588 31.25 13.79 92.01
CA ARG A 588 31.86 13.17 93.22
C ARG A 588 31.41 11.72 93.55
N ARG A 589 32.32 10.77 93.62
CA ARG A 589 33.59 10.84 94.37
C ARG A 589 34.77 10.34 93.58
#